data_AF-A0A1B0DL46-F1
#
_entry.id   AF-A0A1B0DL46-F1
#
_cell.length_a   1.000
_cell.length_b   1.000
_cell.length_c   1.000
_cell.angle_alpha   90.00
_cell.angle_beta   90.00
_cell.angle_gamma   90.00
#
_symmetry.space_group_name_H-M   'P 1'
#
loop_
_entity.id
_entity.type
_entity.pdbx_description
1 polymer ?
#
loop_
_entity_poly.entity_id
_entity_poly.type
_entity_poly.pdbx_seq_one_letter_code
_entity_poly.pdbx_strand_id
1 'polypeptide(L)'
;MSPSSLILNPFSQEQLSLDSRLESTCQSFISHNLHTGNLGSLISVFLSKVTELLALSDQESTLHVWQSFNALFIIRCLVKYIVETGSEYQLLQHFEAVPMSKKESLAKAEEAVAIEGSSAEETVTVDGSKFESFLEAIVNIIVVIPVKDFTYHLHLEAVNNLITLLSVHLYSSQSTEKSTIYR
;
A
#
# COMPACT_ATOMS: atom_id res chain seq x y z
N MET A 1 -25.35 23.49 -33.68
CA MET A 1 -24.18 23.14 -32.85
C MET A 1 -24.70 22.26 -31.71
N SER A 2 -24.52 20.95 -31.81
CA SER A 2 -24.86 20.02 -30.72
C SER A 2 -23.72 20.05 -29.70
N PRO A 3 -24.00 20.01 -28.39
CA PRO A 3 -22.94 19.88 -27.41
C PRO A 3 -22.33 18.48 -27.56
N SER A 4 -21.04 18.44 -27.90
CA SER A 4 -20.24 17.23 -27.81
C SER A 4 -20.27 16.78 -26.35
N SER A 5 -21.07 15.76 -26.07
CA SER A 5 -20.98 15.00 -24.83
C SER A 5 -19.53 14.53 -24.70
N LEU A 6 -18.85 15.02 -23.66
CA LEU A 6 -17.59 14.47 -23.20
C LEU A 6 -17.81 12.98 -22.93
N ILE A 7 -17.47 12.14 -23.90
CA ILE A 7 -17.39 10.70 -23.71
C ILE A 7 -16.24 10.51 -22.72
N LEU A 8 -16.57 10.32 -21.44
CA LEU A 8 -15.63 9.84 -20.44
C LEU A 8 -14.94 8.61 -21.03
N ASN A 9 -13.60 8.66 -21.07
CA ASN A 9 -12.73 7.59 -21.55
C ASN A 9 -13.28 6.22 -21.07
N PRO A 10 -13.46 5.18 -21.92
CA PRO A 10 -13.97 3.88 -21.49
C PRO A 10 -13.24 3.31 -20.27
N PHE A 11 -11.92 3.53 -20.19
CA PHE A 11 -11.10 3.19 -19.03
C PHE A 11 -11.53 3.91 -17.74
N SER A 12 -11.99 5.15 -17.84
CA SER A 12 -12.54 5.90 -16.69
C SER A 12 -13.89 5.36 -16.24
N GLN A 13 -14.73 4.84 -17.13
CA GLN A 13 -16.00 4.22 -16.72
C GLN A 13 -15.79 2.87 -16.03
N GLU A 14 -14.88 2.05 -16.52
CA GLU A 14 -14.51 0.79 -15.86
C GLU A 14 -13.91 1.04 -14.47
N GLN A 15 -13.04 2.06 -14.35
CA GLN A 15 -12.46 2.46 -13.07
C GLN A 15 -13.54 2.94 -12.08
N LEU A 16 -14.47 3.80 -12.53
CA LEU A 16 -15.58 4.26 -11.68
C LEU A 16 -16.49 3.12 -11.23
N SER A 17 -16.76 2.17 -12.13
CA SER A 17 -17.54 0.96 -11.83
C SER A 17 -16.84 0.08 -10.80
N LEU A 18 -15.53 -0.11 -10.94
CA LEU A 18 -14.72 -0.84 -9.97
C LEU A 18 -14.74 -0.15 -8.60
N ASP A 19 -14.48 1.15 -8.57
CA ASP A 19 -14.43 1.94 -7.33
C ASP A 19 -15.76 1.83 -6.56
N SER A 20 -16.89 2.01 -7.25
CA SER A 20 -18.22 1.87 -6.65
C SER A 20 -18.48 0.48 -6.07
N ARG A 21 -17.98 -0.57 -6.73
CA ARG A 21 -18.14 -1.95 -6.24
C ARG A 21 -17.21 -2.28 -5.06
N LEU A 22 -16.05 -1.64 -5.00
CA LEU A 22 -15.05 -1.88 -3.96
C LEU A 22 -15.28 -1.04 -2.70
N GLU A 23 -16.03 0.05 -2.77
CA GLU A 23 -16.22 1.01 -1.68
C GLU A 23 -16.58 0.34 -0.34
N SER A 24 -17.69 -0.41 -0.30
CA SER A 24 -18.13 -1.09 0.93
C SER A 24 -17.12 -2.13 1.44
N THR A 25 -16.41 -2.79 0.51
CA THR A 25 -15.37 -3.77 0.87
C THR A 25 -14.16 -3.08 1.49
N CYS A 26 -13.71 -1.96 0.90
CA CYS A 26 -12.58 -1.18 1.39
C CYS A 26 -12.91 -0.53 2.75
N GLN A 27 -14.12 0.00 2.91
CA GLN A 27 -14.61 0.53 4.19
C GLN A 27 -14.58 -0.53 5.29
N SER A 28 -15.09 -1.73 5.00
CA SER A 28 -15.05 -2.85 5.94
C SER A 28 -13.61 -3.27 6.23
N PHE A 29 -12.74 -3.35 5.22
CA PHE A 29 -11.35 -3.71 5.41
C PHE A 29 -10.61 -2.73 6.34
N ILE A 30 -10.70 -1.42 6.08
CA ILE A 30 -10.03 -0.38 6.86
C ILE A 30 -10.48 -0.40 8.32
N SER A 31 -11.78 -0.53 8.57
CA SER A 31 -12.32 -0.50 9.95
C SER A 31 -11.80 -1.66 10.83
N HIS A 32 -11.33 -2.75 10.22
CA HIS A 32 -10.76 -3.90 10.92
C HIS A 32 -9.23 -3.97 10.85
N ASN A 33 -8.59 -3.35 9.84
CA ASN A 33 -7.17 -3.54 9.56
C ASN A 33 -6.24 -3.16 10.74
N LEU A 34 -6.58 -2.13 11.53
CA LEU A 34 -5.77 -1.74 12.70
C LEU A 34 -5.72 -2.81 13.81
N HIS A 35 -6.68 -3.74 13.80
CA HIS A 35 -6.76 -4.87 14.73
C HIS A 35 -6.18 -6.15 14.12
N THR A 36 -6.43 -6.39 12.82
CA THR A 36 -6.04 -7.63 12.14
C THR A 36 -4.64 -7.61 11.54
N GLY A 37 -4.14 -6.44 11.13
CA GLY A 37 -2.85 -6.31 10.44
C GLY A 37 -2.82 -6.96 9.05
N ASN A 38 -3.98 -7.12 8.41
CA ASN A 38 -4.09 -7.80 7.12
C ASN A 38 -3.33 -7.06 6.00
N LEU A 39 -3.34 -5.72 6.01
CA LEU A 39 -2.57 -4.93 5.03
C LEU A 39 -1.07 -5.16 5.21
N GLY A 40 -0.54 -5.04 6.43
CA GLY A 40 0.87 -5.30 6.70
C GLY A 40 1.30 -6.73 6.30
N SER A 41 0.40 -7.71 6.46
CA SER A 41 0.63 -9.08 5.99
C SER A 41 0.66 -9.17 4.45
N LEU A 42 -0.27 -8.49 3.77
CA LEU A 42 -0.30 -8.41 2.30
C LEU A 42 0.95 -7.72 1.74
N ILE A 43 1.41 -6.63 2.38
CA ILE A 43 2.68 -5.98 2.05
C ILE A 43 3.84 -6.97 2.18
N SER A 44 3.89 -7.73 3.27
CA SER A 44 4.95 -8.74 3.47
C SER A 44 4.94 -9.81 2.38
N VAL A 45 3.76 -10.26 1.94
CA VAL A 45 3.63 -11.19 0.80
C VAL A 45 4.12 -10.55 -0.49
N PHE A 46 3.71 -9.32 -0.78
CA PHE A 46 4.16 -8.58 -1.96
C PHE A 46 5.69 -8.43 -1.99
N LEU A 47 6.30 -8.02 -0.87
CA LEU A 47 7.76 -7.87 -0.76
C LEU A 47 8.49 -9.20 -1.01
N SER A 48 7.97 -10.32 -0.50
CA SER A 48 8.50 -11.66 -0.79
C SER A 48 8.45 -11.95 -2.29
N LYS A 49 7.34 -11.63 -2.97
CA LYS A 49 7.18 -11.89 -4.41
C LYS A 49 8.05 -11.01 -5.29
N VAL A 50 8.23 -9.74 -4.93
CA VAL A 50 9.17 -8.87 -5.62
C VAL A 50 10.61 -9.36 -5.44
N THR A 51 10.98 -9.80 -4.24
CA THR A 51 12.32 -10.35 -3.98
C THR A 51 12.58 -11.60 -4.83
N GLU A 52 11.63 -12.54 -4.87
CA GLU A 52 11.69 -13.72 -5.74
C GLU A 52 11.81 -13.32 -7.21
N LEU A 53 11.03 -12.35 -7.67
CA LEU A 53 11.02 -11.88 -9.05
C LEU A 53 12.36 -11.23 -9.46
N LEU A 54 12.95 -10.41 -8.59
CA LEU A 54 14.25 -9.77 -8.82
C LEU A 54 15.40 -10.79 -8.89
N ALA A 55 15.27 -11.93 -8.20
CA ALA A 55 16.28 -12.99 -8.21
C ALA A 55 16.33 -13.80 -9.53
N LEU A 56 15.32 -13.68 -10.41
CA LEU A 56 15.22 -14.51 -11.62
C LEU A 56 16.21 -14.12 -12.73
N SER A 57 16.96 -13.02 -12.59
CA SER A 57 18.08 -12.53 -13.42
C SER A 57 17.81 -12.26 -14.91
N ASP A 58 16.82 -12.91 -15.52
CA ASP A 58 16.25 -12.67 -16.85
C ASP A 58 15.24 -13.77 -17.26
N GLN A 59 15.08 -14.81 -16.45
CA GLN A 59 14.15 -15.90 -16.71
C GLN A 59 12.70 -15.38 -16.74
N GLU A 60 11.99 -15.71 -17.80
CA GLU A 60 10.56 -15.46 -17.89
C GLU A 60 9.84 -16.27 -16.81
N SER A 61 9.13 -15.58 -15.94
CA SER A 61 8.27 -16.23 -14.95
C SER A 61 6.95 -15.51 -14.79
N THR A 62 6.01 -15.87 -15.66
CA THR A 62 4.64 -15.36 -15.65
C THR A 62 3.97 -15.51 -14.29
N LEU A 63 4.28 -16.58 -13.54
CA LEU A 63 3.71 -16.82 -12.22
C LEU A 63 4.09 -15.74 -11.21
N HIS A 64 5.38 -15.44 -11.07
CA HIS A 64 5.87 -14.43 -10.11
C HIS A 64 5.38 -13.03 -10.49
N VAL A 65 5.36 -12.73 -11.80
CA VAL A 65 4.81 -11.47 -12.30
C VAL A 65 3.33 -11.34 -11.97
N TRP A 66 2.54 -12.38 -12.23
CA TRP A 66 1.09 -12.36 -11.96
C TRP A 66 0.78 -12.26 -10.47
N GLN A 67 1.52 -12.98 -9.61
CA GLN A 67 1.37 -12.87 -8.16
C GLN A 67 1.72 -11.47 -7.65
N SER A 68 2.84 -10.90 -8.13
CA SER A 68 3.26 -9.55 -7.77
C SER A 68 2.24 -8.51 -8.22
N PHE A 69 1.74 -8.62 -9.45
CA PHE A 69 0.72 -7.74 -10.01
C PHE A 69 -0.58 -7.79 -9.20
N ASN A 70 -1.10 -8.98 -8.90
CA ASN A 70 -2.35 -9.13 -8.16
C ASN A 70 -2.25 -8.54 -6.75
N ALA A 71 -1.14 -8.81 -6.05
CA ALA A 71 -0.91 -8.23 -4.73
C ALA A 71 -0.86 -6.70 -4.81
N LEU A 72 -0.10 -6.15 -5.76
CA LEU A 72 0.07 -4.71 -5.96
C LEU A 72 -1.25 -4.02 -6.34
N PHE A 73 -2.08 -4.67 -7.14
CA PHE A 73 -3.42 -4.18 -7.49
C PHE A 73 -4.34 -4.08 -6.28
N ILE A 74 -4.39 -5.12 -5.44
CA ILE A 74 -5.19 -5.10 -4.21
C ILE A 74 -4.68 -3.99 -3.28
N ILE A 75 -3.36 -3.88 -3.13
CA ILE A 75 -2.74 -2.81 -2.32
C ILE A 75 -3.15 -1.44 -2.85
N ARG A 76 -3.10 -1.21 -4.17
CA ARG A 76 -3.53 0.08 -4.76
C ARG A 76 -4.97 0.44 -4.41
N CYS A 77 -5.89 -0.51 -4.56
CA CYS A 77 -7.30 -0.28 -4.27
C CYS A 77 -7.50 0.15 -2.81
N LEU A 78 -6.80 -0.50 -1.87
CA LEU A 78 -6.85 -0.16 -0.46
C LEU A 78 -6.19 1.19 -0.17
N VAL A 79 -4.98 1.41 -0.69
CA VAL A 79 -4.23 2.66 -0.52
C VAL A 79 -5.01 3.85 -1.07
N LYS A 80 -5.58 3.74 -2.27
CA LYS A 80 -6.44 4.77 -2.86
C LYS A 80 -7.58 5.14 -1.91
N TYR A 81 -8.30 4.14 -1.40
CA TYR A 81 -9.41 4.40 -0.48
C TYR A 81 -8.94 5.03 0.85
N ILE A 82 -7.81 4.59 1.42
CA ILE A 82 -7.24 5.20 2.64
C ILE A 82 -6.87 6.67 2.38
N VAL A 83 -6.22 6.96 1.25
CA VAL A 83 -5.78 8.33 0.89
C VAL A 83 -6.96 9.26 0.61
N GLU A 84 -8.03 8.76 -0.01
CA GLU A 84 -9.23 9.54 -0.31
C GLU A 84 -10.10 9.81 0.93
N THR A 85 -10.01 8.99 1.98
CA THR A 85 -10.90 9.05 3.14
C THR A 85 -10.22 9.34 4.49
N GLY A 86 -8.89 9.34 4.52
CA GLY A 86 -8.08 9.49 5.73
C GLY A 86 -6.89 10.42 5.54
N SER A 87 -6.07 10.51 6.59
CA SER A 87 -4.83 11.28 6.62
C SER A 87 -3.59 10.44 6.27
N GLU A 88 -2.48 11.12 5.96
CA GLU A 88 -1.17 10.49 5.75
C GLU A 88 -0.73 9.66 6.95
N TYR A 89 -1.01 10.16 8.16
CA TYR A 89 -0.72 9.43 9.39
C TYR A 89 -1.54 8.14 9.49
N GLN A 90 -2.83 8.19 9.14
CA GLN A 90 -3.67 6.98 9.10
C GLN A 90 -3.19 5.99 8.04
N LEU A 91 -2.69 6.46 6.89
CA LEU A 91 -2.06 5.60 5.90
C LEU A 91 -0.89 4.81 6.53
N LEU A 92 0.04 5.50 7.19
CA LEU A 92 1.17 4.84 7.85
C LEU A 92 0.71 3.88 8.96
N GLN A 93 -0.30 4.25 9.76
CA GLN A 93 -0.88 3.35 10.76
C GLN A 93 -1.43 2.05 10.16
N HIS A 94 -2.04 2.12 8.98
CA HIS A 94 -2.57 0.93 8.31
C HIS A 94 -1.46 0.04 7.71
N PHE A 95 -0.37 0.64 7.24
CA PHE A 95 0.81 -0.09 6.78
C PHE A 95 1.49 -0.84 7.92
N GLU A 96 1.65 -0.18 9.07
CA GLU A 96 2.32 -0.73 10.26
C GLU A 96 1.41 -1.56 11.17
N ALA A 97 0.14 -1.72 10.81
CA ALA A 97 -0.80 -2.51 11.59
C ALA A 97 -0.35 -3.98 11.69
N VAL A 98 -0.27 -4.48 12.92
CA VAL A 98 -0.02 -5.89 13.24
C VAL A 98 -1.22 -6.50 13.98
N PRO A 99 -1.40 -7.83 13.92
CA PRO A 99 -2.48 -8.50 14.65
C PRO A 99 -2.44 -8.21 16.15
N MET A 100 -3.60 -8.02 16.78
CA MET A 100 -3.69 -7.74 18.22
C MET A 100 -2.99 -8.79 19.10
N SER A 101 -3.06 -10.07 18.71
CA SER A 101 -2.32 -11.15 19.38
C SER A 101 -0.81 -10.98 19.35
N LYS A 102 -0.27 -10.33 18.31
CA LYS A 102 1.15 -10.00 18.19
C LYS A 102 1.51 -8.74 19.00
N LYS A 103 0.59 -7.79 19.14
CA LYS A 103 0.78 -6.62 20.02
C LYS A 103 0.90 -7.06 21.47
N GLU A 104 0.01 -7.93 21.92
CA GLU A 104 0.02 -8.49 23.28
C GLU A 104 1.31 -9.28 23.60
N SER A 105 1.88 -9.98 22.62
CA SER A 105 3.13 -10.72 22.83
C SER A 105 4.37 -9.81 22.83
N LEU A 106 4.36 -8.74 22.04
CA LEU A 106 5.42 -7.72 22.05
C LEU A 106 5.38 -6.92 23.38
N ALA A 107 4.20 -6.51 23.83
CA ALA A 107 4.02 -5.85 25.12
C ALA A 107 4.53 -6.70 26.29
N LYS A 108 4.19 -7.99 26.32
CA LYS A 108 4.69 -8.93 27.35
C LYS A 108 6.20 -9.16 27.28
N ALA A 109 6.80 -9.10 26.09
CA ALA A 109 8.24 -9.21 25.92
C ALA A 109 8.97 -7.95 26.38
N GLU A 110 8.39 -6.76 26.16
CA GLU A 110 8.92 -5.48 26.63
C GLU A 110 8.76 -5.31 28.15
N GLU A 111 7.63 -5.74 28.74
CA GLU A 111 7.42 -5.80 30.20
C GLU A 111 8.42 -6.74 30.89
N ALA A 112 8.83 -7.83 30.25
CA ALA A 112 9.85 -8.74 30.79
C ALA A 112 11.27 -8.14 30.77
N VAL A 113 11.50 -7.07 29.99
CA VAL A 113 12.79 -6.38 29.86
C VAL A 113 12.82 -5.05 30.64
N ALA A 114 11.66 -4.46 30.92
CA ALA A 114 11.53 -3.21 31.67
C ALA A 114 11.66 -3.43 33.20
N ILE A 115 12.89 -3.31 33.72
CA ILE A 115 13.13 -3.06 35.15
C ILE A 115 12.83 -1.58 35.44
N GLU A 116 11.80 -1.37 36.26
CA GLU A 116 11.36 -0.16 36.97
C GLU A 116 11.38 1.20 36.23
N GLY A 117 10.17 1.68 35.89
CA GLY A 117 9.85 3.11 36.04
C GLY A 117 9.75 3.94 34.76
N SER A 118 8.78 3.64 33.90
CA SER A 118 8.16 4.65 33.02
C SER A 118 6.82 4.13 32.53
N SER A 119 5.72 4.80 32.90
CA SER A 119 4.41 4.58 32.32
C SER A 119 4.42 5.07 30.87
N ALA A 120 4.89 4.23 29.95
CA ALA A 120 4.78 4.49 28.52
C ALA A 120 3.38 4.08 28.06
N GLU A 121 2.56 5.06 27.69
CA GLU A 121 1.36 4.79 26.89
C GLU A 121 1.82 4.07 25.61
N GLU A 122 1.38 2.82 25.45
CA GLU A 122 1.73 1.91 24.36
C GLU A 122 1.25 2.44 23.00
N THR A 123 2.00 3.36 22.41
CA THR A 123 1.86 3.65 20.99
C THR A 123 2.68 2.64 20.22
N VAL A 124 2.02 1.72 19.49
CA VAL A 124 2.66 1.00 18.38
C VAL A 124 3.37 2.05 17.54
N THR A 125 4.71 2.06 17.55
CA THR A 125 5.50 3.09 16.88
C THR A 125 5.26 2.97 15.38
N VAL A 126 4.60 3.98 14.81
CA VAL A 126 4.43 4.11 13.36
C VAL A 126 5.75 4.66 12.83
N ASP A 127 6.73 3.76 12.64
CA ASP A 127 8.07 4.14 12.16
C ASP A 127 8.15 4.29 10.63
N GLY A 128 7.14 3.78 9.91
CA GLY A 128 7.04 3.87 8.45
C GLY A 128 7.91 2.87 7.69
N SER A 129 8.61 1.96 8.38
CA SER A 129 9.56 1.03 7.77
C SER A 129 8.94 0.10 6.70
N LYS A 130 7.70 -0.37 6.90
CA LYS A 130 7.00 -1.17 5.89
C LYS A 130 6.56 -0.33 4.71
N PHE A 131 6.15 0.91 4.96
CA PHE A 131 5.79 1.85 3.92
C PHE A 131 7.00 2.18 3.03
N GLU A 132 8.16 2.46 3.63
CA GLU A 132 9.42 2.67 2.92
C GLU A 132 9.83 1.44 2.12
N SER A 133 9.79 0.25 2.72
CA SER A 133 10.11 -1.01 2.03
C SER A 133 9.17 -1.25 0.83
N PHE A 134 7.88 -0.91 0.97
CA PHE A 134 6.91 -1.01 -0.11
C PHE A 134 7.22 -0.03 -1.25
N LEU A 135 7.54 1.22 -0.93
CA LEU A 135 7.97 2.22 -1.90
C LEU A 135 9.24 1.78 -2.64
N GLU A 136 10.25 1.29 -1.91
CA GLU A 136 11.49 0.76 -2.49
C GLU A 136 11.18 -0.39 -3.47
N ALA A 137 10.31 -1.32 -3.09
CA ALA A 137 9.90 -2.42 -3.96
C ALA A 137 9.18 -1.94 -5.24
N ILE A 138 8.30 -0.92 -5.15
CA ILE A 138 7.69 -0.30 -6.34
C ILE A 138 8.76 0.29 -7.26
N VAL A 139 9.70 1.05 -6.70
CA VAL A 139 10.79 1.64 -7.49
C VAL A 139 11.63 0.55 -8.14
N ASN A 140 11.98 -0.51 -7.41
CA ASN A 140 12.73 -1.64 -7.94
C ASN A 140 11.99 -2.35 -9.09
N ILE A 141 10.67 -2.52 -9.01
CA ILE A 141 9.88 -3.03 -10.14
C ILE A 141 10.06 -2.11 -11.36
N ILE A 142 9.98 -0.79 -11.18
CA ILE A 142 10.04 0.16 -12.28
C ILE A 142 11.43 0.21 -12.94
N VAL A 143 12.50 0.19 -12.14
CA VAL A 143 13.86 0.47 -12.64
C VAL A 143 14.72 -0.77 -12.87
N VAL A 144 14.47 -1.87 -12.16
CA VAL A 144 15.31 -3.08 -12.21
C VAL A 144 14.71 -4.13 -13.14
N ILE A 145 13.38 -4.31 -13.12
CA ILE A 145 12.73 -5.34 -13.95
C ILE A 145 12.71 -4.85 -15.42
N PRO A 146 13.15 -5.67 -16.39
CA PRO A 146 13.07 -5.30 -17.79
C PRO A 146 11.61 -5.19 -18.27
N VAL A 147 11.32 -4.13 -19.02
CA VAL A 147 10.02 -3.97 -19.68
C VAL A 147 9.94 -4.93 -20.87
N LYS A 148 9.10 -5.94 -20.74
CA LYS A 148 8.78 -6.99 -21.72
C LYS A 148 7.27 -7.16 -21.77
N ASP A 149 6.72 -7.82 -22.79
CA ASP A 149 5.27 -7.99 -22.93
C ASP A 149 4.64 -8.64 -21.68
N PHE A 150 5.29 -9.65 -21.11
CA PHE A 150 4.79 -10.35 -19.93
C PHE A 150 4.95 -9.55 -18.62
N THR A 151 5.82 -8.54 -18.55
CA THR A 151 6.01 -7.65 -17.38
C THR A 151 5.27 -6.32 -17.50
N TYR A 152 4.76 -5.98 -18.68
CA TYR A 152 4.15 -4.67 -18.97
C TYR A 152 3.07 -4.27 -17.97
N HIS A 153 2.12 -5.19 -17.68
CA HIS A 153 1.03 -4.90 -16.74
C HIS A 153 1.51 -4.69 -15.30
N LEU A 154 2.59 -5.38 -14.90
CA LEU A 154 3.21 -5.16 -13.58
C LEU A 154 3.83 -3.76 -13.50
N HIS A 155 4.54 -3.32 -14.54
CA HIS A 155 5.08 -1.96 -14.60
C HIS A 155 3.99 -0.90 -14.56
N LEU A 156 2.93 -1.07 -15.36
CA LEU A 156 1.81 -0.14 -15.39
C LEU A 156 1.16 -0.02 -14.00
N GLU A 157 0.97 -1.14 -13.31
CA GLU A 157 0.39 -1.18 -11.98
C GLU A 157 1.31 -0.55 -10.93
N ALA A 158 2.63 -0.75 -11.02
CA ALA A 158 3.61 -0.10 -10.16
C ALA A 158 3.61 1.44 -10.33
N VAL A 159 3.55 1.93 -11.56
CA VAL A 159 3.43 3.36 -11.84
C VAL A 159 2.11 3.91 -11.30
N ASN A 160 0.99 3.20 -11.47
CA ASN A 160 -0.30 3.62 -10.92
C ASN A 160 -0.29 3.70 -9.38
N ASN A 161 0.40 2.78 -8.70
CA ASN A 161 0.59 2.84 -7.25
C ASN A 161 1.39 4.08 -6.84
N LEU A 162 2.51 4.33 -7.53
CA LEU A 162 3.33 5.51 -7.25
C LEU A 162 2.53 6.80 -7.46
N ILE A 163 1.77 6.91 -8.54
CA ILE A 163 0.89 8.06 -8.79
C ILE A 163 -0.17 8.19 -7.68
N THR A 164 -0.77 7.08 -7.24
CA THR A 164 -1.77 7.09 -6.15
C THR A 164 -1.16 7.62 -4.86
N LEU A 165 0.04 7.15 -4.49
CA LEU A 165 0.77 7.62 -3.30
C LEU A 165 1.16 9.09 -3.43
N LEU A 166 1.63 9.51 -4.61
CA LEU A 166 1.98 10.90 -4.89
C LEU A 166 0.75 11.82 -5.02
N SER A 167 -0.46 11.28 -5.10
CA SER A 167 -1.71 12.04 -5.14
C SER A 167 -2.24 12.38 -3.75
N VAL A 168 -1.61 11.88 -2.67
CA VAL A 168 -1.95 12.19 -1.28
C VAL A 168 -2.14 13.69 -1.04
N HIS A 169 -1.27 14.52 -1.60
CA HIS A 169 -1.35 15.98 -1.43
C HIS A 169 -2.65 16.60 -1.95
N LEU A 170 -3.33 15.95 -2.90
CA LEU A 170 -4.60 16.45 -3.42
C LEU A 170 -5.73 16.32 -2.39
N TYR A 171 -5.56 15.42 -1.42
CA TYR A 171 -6.52 15.13 -0.35
C TYR A 171 -6.02 15.63 1.02
N SER A 172 -4.72 15.89 1.15
CA SER A 172 -4.12 16.47 2.34
C SER A 172 -4.36 17.97 2.40
N SER A 173 -4.85 18.47 3.53
CA SER A 173 -4.97 19.91 3.82
C SER A 173 -3.66 20.51 4.36
N GLN A 174 -2.62 19.68 4.53
CA GLN A 174 -1.34 20.05 5.10
C GLN A 174 -0.33 20.41 4.00
N SER A 175 0.53 21.41 4.27
CA SER A 175 1.65 21.75 3.38
C SER A 175 2.59 20.56 3.19
N THR A 176 3.03 20.33 1.95
CA THR A 176 4.01 19.30 1.55
C THR A 176 5.29 19.32 2.39
N GLU A 177 5.73 20.50 2.84
CA GLU A 177 6.92 20.65 3.70
C GLU A 177 6.81 19.92 5.04
N LYS A 178 5.58 19.61 5.47
CA LYS A 178 5.30 18.90 6.72
C LYS A 178 4.79 17.48 6.49
N SER A 179 4.77 17.00 5.25
CA SER A 179 4.34 15.65 4.94
C SER A 179 5.39 14.64 5.39
N THR A 180 4.94 13.55 6.00
CA THR A 180 5.80 12.40 6.32
C THR A 180 6.08 11.51 5.10
N ILE A 181 5.31 11.65 4.02
CA ILE A 181 5.45 10.84 2.80
C ILE A 181 6.46 11.45 1.81
N TYR A 182 6.58 12.79 1.77
CA TYR A 182 7.44 13.51 0.82
C TYR A 182 8.72 14.08 1.42
N ARG A 183 8.96 13.84 2.71
CA ARG A 183 10.17 14.27 3.42
C ARG A 183 11.27 13.22 3.28
#